data_AF-A0A540NPQ3-F1
#
_entry.id   AF-A0A540NPQ3-F1
#
_cell.length_a   1.000
_cell.length_b   1.000
_cell.length_c   1.000
_cell.angle_alpha   90.00
_cell.angle_beta   90.00
_cell.angle_gamma   90.00
#
_symmetry.space_group_name_H-M   'P 1'
#
loop_
_entity.id
_entity.type
_entity.pdbx_description
1 polymer ?
#
loop_
_entity_poly.entity_id
_entity_poly.type
_entity_poly.pdbx_seq_one_letter_code
_entity_poly.pdbx_strand_id
1 'polypeptide(L)' 'MVGVMIFSLFSYLSLPLTGDVDGPATLYAAVQGCNKIIYCATARSTISGDLYRVDQRGAYNLTIAFQV' A
#
# COMPACT_ATOMS: atom_id res chain seq x y z
N MET A 1 -5.42 8.63 -11.38
CA MET A 1 -5.23 7.43 -10.55
C MET A 1 -3.75 7.11 -10.56
N VAL A 2 -3.04 7.28 -9.44
CA VAL A 2 -1.63 6.90 -9.32
C VAL A 2 -1.64 5.42 -8.93
N GLY A 3 -1.13 4.55 -9.80
CA GLY A 3 -0.97 3.13 -9.48
C GLY A 3 0.14 2.98 -8.44
N VAL A 4 -0.22 2.53 -7.23
CA VAL A 4 0.72 2.25 -6.15
C VAL A 4 1.05 0.76 -6.18
N MET A 5 2.33 0.41 -6.27
CA MET A 5 2.79 -0.99 -6.24
C MET A 5 3.32 -1.30 -4.84
N ILE A 6 2.59 -2.14 -4.09
CA ILE A 6 3.04 -2.64 -2.78
C ILE A 6 3.79 -3.96 -3.02
N PHE A 7 5.06 -4.01 -2.64
CA PHE A 7 5.87 -5.24 -2.72
C PHE A 7 5.93 -5.92 -1.35
N SER A 8 5.39 -7.14 -1.27
CA SER A 8 5.61 -8.04 -0.14
C SER A 8 6.81 -8.95 -0.41
N LEU A 9 7.73 -9.04 0.55
CA LEU A 9 9.01 -9.73 0.38
C LEU A 9 9.01 -11.18 0.91
N PHE A 10 7.89 -11.70 1.44
CA PHE A 10 7.87 -13.02 2.10
C PHE A 10 6.71 -13.93 1.68
N SER A 11 6.27 -13.80 0.43
CA SER A 11 5.33 -14.75 -0.16
C SER A 11 5.98 -15.31 -1.41
N TYR A 12 6.52 -16.53 -1.31
CA TYR A 12 7.05 -17.29 -2.45
C TYR A 12 6.00 -17.59 -3.55
N LEU A 13 4.75 -17.11 -3.39
CA LEU A 13 3.63 -17.35 -4.30
C LEU A 13 2.47 -16.34 -4.15
N SER A 14 2.71 -15.03 -4.07
CA SER A 14 1.61 -14.05 -4.15
C SER A 14 1.65 -13.31 -5.48
N LEU A 15 0.67 -13.58 -6.34
CA LEU A 15 0.39 -12.82 -7.56
C LEU A 15 0.33 -11.30 -7.25
N PRO A 16 0.64 -10.43 -8.22
CA PRO A 16 0.54 -8.98 -8.02
C PRO A 16 -0.87 -8.59 -7.60
N LEU A 17 -0.99 -8.00 -6.41
CA LEU A 17 -2.26 -7.55 -5.84
C LEU A 17 -2.54 -6.12 -6.32
N THR A 18 -3.67 -5.90 -6.98
CA THR A 18 -4.05 -4.58 -7.50
C THR A 18 -5.15 -3.97 -6.64
N GLY A 19 -4.97 -2.74 -6.18
CA GLY A 19 -6.00 -1.99 -5.47
C GLY A 19 -5.52 -0.62 -4.99
N ASP A 20 -6.37 0.07 -4.22
CA ASP A 20 -6.11 1.41 -3.72
C ASP A 20 -5.55 1.38 -2.29
N VAL A 21 -4.64 2.29 -1.97
CA VAL A 21 -4.07 2.48 -0.62
C VAL A 21 -5.05 3.14 0.36
N ASP A 22 -6.17 3.66 -0.14
CA ASP A 22 -7.30 4.09 0.66
C ASP A 22 -8.30 2.94 0.95
N GLY A 23 -8.11 1.78 0.30
CA GLY A 23 -8.99 0.62 0.41
C GLY A 23 -8.55 -0.34 1.53
N PRO A 24 -9.27 -0.43 2.67
CA PRO A 24 -8.85 -1.26 3.80
C PRO A 24 -8.76 -2.75 3.43
N ALA A 25 -9.70 -3.27 2.62
CA ALA A 25 -9.68 -4.65 2.17
C ALA A 25 -8.43 -4.99 1.34
N THR A 26 -7.99 -4.07 0.48
CA THR A 26 -6.77 -4.23 -0.32
C THR A 26 -5.54 -4.29 0.58
N LEU A 27 -5.45 -3.40 1.57
CA LEU A 27 -4.32 -3.37 2.49
C LEU A 27 -4.25 -4.61 3.37
N TYR A 28 -5.38 -5.07 3.93
CA TYR A 28 -5.41 -6.30 4.70
C TYR A 28 -4.97 -7.52 3.88
N ALA A 29 -5.43 -7.63 2.64
CA ALA A 29 -4.98 -8.69 1.74
C ALA A 29 -3.48 -8.57 1.40
N ALA A 30 -2.95 -7.35 1.28
CA ALA A 30 -1.55 -7.10 0.99
C ALA A 30 -0.61 -7.39 2.17
N VAL A 31 -1.09 -7.28 3.41
CA VAL A 31 -0.28 -7.51 4.62
C VAL A 31 -0.42 -8.94 5.18
N GLN A 32 -1.46 -9.67 4.79
CA GLN A 32 -1.74 -11.00 5.32
C GLN A 32 -0.57 -11.97 5.06
N GLY A 33 -0.03 -12.56 6.14
CA GLY A 33 1.07 -13.53 6.06
C GLY A 33 2.43 -12.92 5.69
N CYS A 34 2.55 -11.59 5.69
CA CYS A 34 3.80 -10.90 5.39
C CYS A 34 4.59 -10.64 6.67
N ASN A 35 5.89 -10.97 6.70
CA ASN A 35 6.76 -10.60 7.82
C ASN A 35 7.35 -9.19 7.68
N LYS A 36 7.38 -8.67 6.45
CA LYS A 36 7.91 -7.36 6.10
C LYS A 36 7.20 -6.85 4.86
N ILE A 37 6.93 -5.55 4.83
CA ILE A 37 6.31 -4.85 3.70
C ILE A 37 7.19 -3.68 3.28
N ILE A 38 7.31 -3.48 1.97
CA ILE A 38 8.01 -2.34 1.39
C ILE A 38 6.99 -1.48 0.65
N TYR A 39 6.79 -0.25 1.14
CA TYR A 39 5.92 0.73 0.51
C TYR A 39 6.72 1.64 -0.41
N CYS A 40 6.68 1.37 -1.71
CA CYS A 40 7.34 2.18 -2.74
C CYS A 40 6.30 2.87 -3.63
N ALA A 41 5.67 3.90 -3.09
CA ALA A 41 4.74 4.72 -3.84
C ALA A 41 4.93 6.20 -3.56
N THR A 42 4.79 6.99 -4.62
CA THR A 42 4.66 8.44 -4.54
C THR A 42 3.66 8.90 -5.58
N ALA A 43 2.75 9.79 -5.21
CA ALA A 43 1.89 10.45 -6.17
C ALA A 43 2.68 11.45 -7.01
N ARG A 44 2.42 11.45 -8.32
CA ARG A 44 2.90 12.49 -9.22
C ARG A 44 1.72 13.36 -9.61
N SER A 45 1.42 14.35 -8.77
CA SER A 45 0.32 15.30 -8.94
C SER A 45 0.74 16.69 -8.46
N THR A 46 0.18 17.74 -9.07
CA THR A 46 0.31 19.13 -8.59
C THR A 46 -0.70 19.45 -7.48
N ILE A 47 -1.66 18.56 -7.24
CA ILE A 47 -2.67 18.68 -6.19
C ILE A 47 -2.11 18.06 -4.91
N SER A 48 -1.97 18.87 -3.86
CA SER A 48 -1.45 18.45 -2.56
C SER A 48 -2.27 17.32 -1.93
N GLY A 49 -3.57 17.25 -2.21
CA GLY A 49 -4.45 16.18 -1.72
C GLY A 49 -4.03 14.79 -2.23
N ASP A 50 -3.60 14.66 -3.48
CA ASP A 50 -3.17 13.36 -4.03
C ASP A 50 -1.83 12.92 -3.42
N LEU A 51 -0.91 13.87 -3.25
CA LEU A 51 0.37 13.66 -2.57
C LEU A 51 0.13 13.17 -1.13
N TYR A 52 -0.74 13.84 -0.39
CA TYR A 52 -1.07 13.46 0.98
C TYR A 52 -1.70 12.07 1.07
N ARG A 53 -2.63 11.74 0.16
CA ARG A 53 -3.35 10.46 0.17
C ARG A 53 -2.43 9.28 -0.11
N VAL A 54 -1.48 9.41 -1.04
CA VAL A 54 -0.57 8.32 -1.41
C VAL A 54 0.64 8.27 -0.49
N ASP A 55 1.33 9.39 -0.29
CA ASP A 55 2.67 9.37 0.30
C ASP A 55 2.61 9.30 1.83
N GLN A 56 1.60 9.93 2.44
CA GLN A 56 1.44 9.96 3.90
C GLN A 56 0.35 9.02 4.37
N ARG A 57 -0.87 9.19 3.87
CA ARG A 57 -2.03 8.42 4.34
C ARG A 57 -1.96 6.96 3.90
N GLY A 58 -1.48 6.67 2.69
CA GLY A 58 -1.27 5.31 2.22
C GLY A 58 -0.27 4.54 3.09
N ALA A 59 0.88 5.15 3.43
CA ALA A 59 1.87 4.57 4.33
C ALA A 59 1.30 4.36 5.76
N TYR A 60 0.53 5.33 6.26
CA TYR A 60 -0.16 5.21 7.55
C TYR A 60 -1.15 4.04 7.56
N ASN A 61 -2.05 3.97 6.57
CA ASN A 61 -3.06 2.92 6.48
C ASN A 61 -2.42 1.53 6.39
N LEU A 62 -1.34 1.38 5.62
CA LEU A 62 -0.58 0.13 5.51
C LEU A 62 0.04 -0.27 6.86
N THR A 63 0.57 0.70 7.60
CA THR A 63 1.15 0.46 8.94
C THR A 63 0.08 -0.01 9.91
N ILE A 64 -1.11 0.60 9.88
CA ILE A 64 -2.24 0.16 10.70
C ILE A 64 -2.69 -1.26 10.31
N ALA A 65 -2.79 -1.55 9.01
CA ALA A 65 -3.17 -2.89 8.55
C ALA A 65 -2.16 -3.96 8.99
N PHE A 66 -0.86 -3.63 8.99
CA PHE A 66 0.23 -4.54 9.41
C PHE A 66 0.29 -4.80 10.92
N GLN A 67 -0.34 -3.96 11.73
CA GLN A 67 -0.37 -4.12 13.19
C GLN A 67 -1.43 -5.12 13.68
N VAL A 68 -2.27 -5.62 12.78
CA VAL A 68 -3.32 -6.62 13.06
C VAL A 68 -2.79 -8.03 12.84
#